data_AF-A0A2G2B0K7-F1
#
_entry.id   AF-A0A2G2B0K7-F1
#
_cell.length_a   1.000
_cell.length_b   1.000
_cell.length_c   1.000
_cell.angle_alpha   90.00
_cell.angle_beta   90.00
_cell.angle_gamma   90.00
#
_symmetry.space_group_name_H-M   'P 1'
#
loop_
_entity.id
_entity.type
_entity.pdbx_description
1 polymer ?
#
loop_
_entity_poly.entity_id
_entity_poly.type
_entity_poly.pdbx_seq_one_letter_code
_entity_poly.pdbx_strand_id
1 'polypeptide(L)'
;MLTNPIYTGRIRHKKLIFDGQHPAIIEPDTWGEVQDRLQAAAAKPRKITGTTGTLSPLARKLFDETGDRFTPTHTKARSGKRLRYYVSHRLIKHSGEKDITGWPLPAKPLEDLVGRLVLKHLSVPGFVPTLLADASASELHHHQIAIRNCIGANGNPEIAGREIYLLINRIDLMPGKISLQLNAQKLAELLSTGQSELNEEALHISSPFQHRKRGVETRLVLADDPKTPDDVLINNIAKALTWFEQIKVGRTFAEIAAEQQTSKRRIQQMIVLAFLAPDIVRDALDGSQPLGLTSDWLLRHDIPTDWKEQRVLVATL
;
A
#
# COMPACT_ATOMS: atom_id res chain seq x y z
N MET A 1 -32.63 2.83 12.95
CA MET A 1 -34.04 2.89 13.42
C MET A 1 -35.02 3.23 12.30
N LEU A 2 -34.71 4.18 11.40
CA LEU A 2 -35.62 4.65 10.34
C LEU A 2 -36.03 3.61 9.27
N THR A 3 -35.36 2.46 9.17
CA THR A 3 -35.60 1.43 8.14
C THR A 3 -36.48 0.27 8.65
N ASN A 4 -36.85 0.26 9.93
CA ASN A 4 -37.60 -0.86 10.51
C ASN A 4 -39.10 -0.68 10.23
N PRO A 5 -39.77 -1.62 9.51
CA PRO A 5 -41.20 -1.53 9.20
C PRO A 5 -42.11 -1.67 10.44
N ILE A 6 -41.57 -2.05 11.61
CA ILE A 6 -42.35 -2.12 12.85
C ILE A 6 -43.00 -0.79 13.24
N TYR A 7 -42.46 0.35 12.80
CA TYR A 7 -43.06 1.64 13.12
C TYR A 7 -44.30 1.97 12.28
N THR A 8 -44.55 1.23 11.19
CA THR A 8 -45.72 1.43 10.31
C THR A 8 -46.83 0.41 10.56
N GLY A 9 -46.82 -0.29 11.70
CA GLY A 9 -47.83 -1.32 11.98
C GLY A 9 -47.52 -2.67 11.33
N ARG A 10 -46.32 -2.88 10.77
CA ARG A 10 -45.97 -4.08 10.00
C ARG A 10 -44.84 -4.89 10.64
N ILE A 11 -44.90 -6.21 10.54
CA ILE A 11 -43.90 -7.11 11.11
C ILE A 11 -43.12 -7.78 9.98
N ARG A 12 -41.79 -7.77 10.10
CA ARG A 12 -40.90 -8.47 9.16
C ARG A 12 -40.60 -9.88 9.64
N HIS A 13 -40.85 -10.88 8.80
CA HIS A 13 -40.39 -12.24 9.01
C HIS A 13 -39.58 -12.71 7.79
N LYS A 14 -38.27 -12.93 8.00
CA LYS A 14 -37.29 -13.21 6.93
C LYS A 14 -37.28 -12.12 5.85
N LYS A 15 -37.73 -12.47 4.64
CA LYS A 15 -37.79 -11.57 3.46
C LYS A 15 -39.20 -11.01 3.22
N LEU A 16 -40.20 -11.44 4.00
CA LEU A 16 -41.60 -11.05 3.85
C LEU A 16 -42.00 -10.06 4.94
N ILE A 17 -42.89 -9.14 4.59
CA ILE A 17 -43.45 -8.13 5.47
C ILE A 17 -44.95 -8.40 5.55
N PHE A 18 -45.47 -8.49 6.77
CA PHE A 18 -46.87 -8.79 7.07
C PHE A 18 -47.47 -7.63 7.87
N ASP A 19 -48.79 -7.48 7.82
CA ASP A 19 -49.49 -6.55 8.70
C ASP A 19 -49.47 -7.06 10.14
N GLY A 20 -49.07 -6.18 11.05
CA GLY A 20 -49.04 -6.44 12.49
C GLY A 20 -50.37 -6.09 13.15
N GLN A 21 -50.56 -6.59 14.36
CA GLN A 21 -51.77 -6.31 15.16
C GLN A 21 -51.66 -5.03 16.00
N HIS A 22 -50.56 -4.28 15.89
CA HIS A 22 -50.37 -3.05 16.65
C HIS A 22 -50.61 -1.83 15.76
N PRO A 23 -51.14 -0.72 16.32
CA PRO A 23 -51.31 0.52 15.57
C PRO A 23 -49.96 1.04 15.05
N ALA A 24 -49.99 1.69 13.89
CA ALA A 24 -48.83 2.35 13.33
C ALA A 24 -48.47 3.58 14.18
N ILE A 25 -47.17 3.75 14.46
CA ILE A 25 -46.64 4.94 15.16
C ILE A 25 -46.32 6.03 14.14
N ILE A 26 -45.92 5.64 12.92
CA ILE A 26 -45.63 6.52 11.80
C ILE A 26 -46.57 6.14 10.66
N GLU A 27 -47.19 7.13 10.02
CA GLU A 27 -48.05 6.87 8.87
C GLU A 27 -47.26 6.23 7.71
N PRO A 28 -47.86 5.26 6.99
CA PRO A 28 -47.19 4.55 5.90
C PRO A 28 -46.63 5.47 4.82
N ASP A 29 -47.34 6.53 4.46
CA ASP A 29 -46.92 7.48 3.42
C ASP A 29 -45.69 8.29 3.86
N THR A 30 -45.69 8.76 5.11
CA THR A 30 -44.53 9.45 5.70
C THR A 30 -43.31 8.54 5.78
N TRP A 31 -43.51 7.26 6.12
CA TRP A 31 -42.42 6.28 6.15
C TRP A 31 -41.88 5.98 4.75
N GLY A 32 -42.76 5.92 3.74
CA GLY A 32 -42.39 5.78 2.32
C GLY A 32 -41.48 6.91 1.87
N GLU A 33 -41.87 8.17 2.11
CA GLU A 33 -41.04 9.34 1.79
C GLU A 33 -39.66 9.29 2.48
N VAL A 34 -39.61 8.82 3.72
CA VAL A 34 -38.34 8.65 4.45
C VAL A 34 -37.49 7.55 3.82
N GLN A 35 -38.08 6.42 3.39
CA GLN A 35 -37.33 5.37 2.69
C GLN A 35 -36.78 5.88 1.36
N ASP A 36 -37.58 6.60 0.59
CA ASP A 36 -37.17 7.18 -0.69
C ASP A 36 -36.02 8.17 -0.51
N ARG A 37 -36.09 9.03 0.50
CA ARG A 37 -35.00 9.96 0.85
C ARG A 37 -33.74 9.21 1.30
N LEU A 38 -33.87 8.13 2.07
CA LEU A 38 -32.74 7.30 2.49
C LEU A 38 -32.09 6.57 1.30
N GLN A 39 -32.89 6.06 0.37
CA GLN A 39 -32.41 5.37 -0.83
C GLN A 39 -31.72 6.34 -1.80
N ALA A 40 -32.29 7.54 -2.00
CA ALA A 40 -31.67 8.62 -2.75
C ALA A 40 -30.38 9.14 -2.09
N ALA A 41 -30.32 9.17 -0.76
CA ALA A 41 -29.12 9.53 -0.02
C ALA A 41 -28.05 8.41 -0.02
N ALA A 42 -28.44 7.14 -0.07
CA ALA A 42 -27.53 6.00 -0.19
C ALA A 42 -26.81 5.96 -1.55
N ALA A 43 -27.47 6.43 -2.61
CA ALA A 43 -26.88 6.61 -3.94
C ALA A 43 -25.86 7.77 -4.00
N LYS A 44 -25.92 8.74 -3.08
CA LYS A 44 -24.92 9.80 -3.00
C LYS A 44 -23.64 9.26 -2.35
N PRO A 45 -22.46 9.52 -2.95
CA PRO A 45 -21.20 9.11 -2.34
C PRO A 45 -21.08 9.76 -0.95
N ARG A 46 -20.93 8.91 0.07
CA ARG A 46 -20.83 9.32 1.49
C ARG A 46 -19.83 10.48 1.63
N LYS A 47 -20.30 11.69 1.95
CA LYS A 47 -19.41 12.82 2.26
C LYS A 47 -18.49 12.43 3.42
N ILE A 48 -17.22 12.80 3.31
CA ILE A 48 -16.21 12.57 4.36
C ILE A 48 -16.59 13.46 5.54
N THR A 49 -17.32 12.92 6.50
CA THR A 49 -17.45 13.52 7.83
C THR A 49 -16.54 12.71 8.76
N GLY A 50 -15.29 13.17 8.91
CA GLY A 50 -14.33 12.62 9.86
C GLY A 50 -12.87 12.53 9.38
N THR A 51 -11.97 12.43 10.34
CA THR A 51 -10.48 12.31 10.29
C THR A 51 -9.93 11.18 9.39
N THR A 52 -10.79 10.40 8.74
CA THR A 52 -10.44 9.27 7.86
C THR A 52 -9.88 9.73 6.52
N GLY A 53 -10.37 10.85 5.96
CA GLY A 53 -9.75 11.48 4.78
C GLY A 53 -8.35 12.03 5.04
N THR A 54 -8.09 12.42 6.29
CA THR A 54 -6.78 12.92 6.75
C THR A 54 -5.75 11.81 6.91
N LEU A 55 -6.18 10.58 7.21
CA LEU A 55 -5.28 9.44 7.40
C LEU A 55 -4.97 8.73 6.08
N SER A 56 -5.99 8.44 5.25
CA SER A 56 -5.88 7.61 4.04
C SER A 56 -6.07 8.44 2.75
N PRO A 57 -5.04 9.14 2.24
CA PRO A 57 -5.16 10.06 1.10
C PRO A 57 -5.59 9.40 -0.21
N LEU A 58 -5.33 8.10 -0.38
CA LEU A 58 -5.72 7.35 -1.59
C LEU A 58 -7.13 6.73 -1.49
N ALA A 59 -7.87 7.02 -0.42
CA ALA A 59 -9.23 6.49 -0.28
C ALA A 59 -10.10 6.89 -1.50
N ARG A 60 -10.78 5.91 -2.09
CA ARG A 60 -11.63 6.04 -3.30
C ARG A 60 -10.90 6.27 -4.62
N LYS A 61 -9.57 6.38 -4.62
CA LYS A 61 -8.78 6.57 -5.84
C LYS A 61 -8.27 5.26 -6.42
N LEU A 62 -8.19 4.20 -5.59
CA LEU A 62 -7.58 2.92 -5.92
C LEU A 62 -8.60 1.90 -6.45
N PHE A 63 -8.24 1.26 -7.57
CA PHE A 63 -9.00 0.21 -8.25
C PHE A 63 -8.09 -0.95 -8.64
N ASP A 64 -8.61 -2.18 -8.65
CA ASP A 64 -7.89 -3.38 -9.11
C ASP A 64 -8.17 -3.72 -10.59
N GLU A 65 -7.54 -4.77 -11.11
CA GLU A 65 -7.67 -5.23 -12.51
C GLU A 65 -9.09 -5.60 -12.92
N THR A 66 -9.97 -5.85 -11.95
CA THR A 66 -11.38 -6.17 -12.20
C THR A 66 -12.30 -4.96 -12.04
N GLY A 67 -11.74 -3.78 -11.77
CA GLY A 67 -12.45 -2.53 -11.55
C GLY A 67 -13.05 -2.39 -10.14
N ASP A 68 -12.72 -3.30 -9.22
CA ASP A 68 -13.18 -3.22 -7.84
C ASP A 68 -12.34 -2.22 -7.04
N ARG A 69 -13.01 -1.52 -6.12
CA ARG A 69 -12.40 -0.42 -5.36
C ARG A 69 -11.61 -0.98 -4.19
N PHE A 70 -10.48 -0.36 -3.86
CA PHE A 70 -9.84 -0.63 -2.58
C PHE A 70 -10.51 0.17 -1.46
N THR A 71 -10.76 -0.50 -0.34
CA THR A 71 -11.30 0.09 0.88
C THR A 71 -10.19 0.24 1.91
N PRO A 72 -9.99 1.43 2.51
CA PRO A 72 -9.05 1.60 3.60
C PRO A 72 -9.55 0.87 4.86
N THR A 73 -8.75 -0.04 5.38
CA THR A 73 -9.01 -0.81 6.59
C THR A 73 -7.86 -0.69 7.58
N HIS A 74 -8.06 -1.18 8.80
CA HIS A 74 -7.02 -1.20 9.80
C HIS A 74 -7.19 -2.36 10.77
N THR A 75 -6.08 -2.81 11.33
CA THR A 75 -6.02 -3.78 12.44
C THR A 75 -5.17 -3.21 13.57
N LYS A 76 -5.32 -3.76 14.78
CA LYS A 76 -4.46 -3.42 15.92
C LYS A 76 -3.38 -4.50 16.06
N ALA A 77 -2.12 -4.10 16.06
CA ALA A 77 -1.01 -4.98 16.41
C ALA A 77 -1.08 -5.35 17.89
N ARG A 78 -0.41 -6.44 18.28
CA ARG A 78 -0.28 -6.85 19.69
C ARG A 78 0.36 -5.76 20.57
N SER A 79 1.20 -4.90 19.97
CA SER A 79 1.81 -3.73 20.61
C SER A 79 0.88 -2.51 20.74
N GLY A 80 -0.37 -2.61 20.30
CA GLY A 80 -1.33 -1.50 20.28
C GLY A 80 -1.21 -0.57 19.05
N LYS A 81 -0.15 -0.70 18.25
CA LYS A 81 0.04 0.09 17.01
C LYS A 81 -1.06 -0.23 15.99
N ARG A 82 -1.66 0.80 15.39
CA ARG A 82 -2.65 0.65 14.31
C ARG A 82 -1.96 0.39 12.97
N LEU A 83 -2.18 -0.79 12.40
CA LEU A 83 -1.70 -1.16 11.06
C LEU A 83 -2.79 -0.82 10.04
N ARG A 84 -2.42 -0.13 8.95
CA ARG A 84 -3.36 0.38 7.95
C ARG A 84 -3.15 -0.33 6.61
N TYR A 85 -4.25 -0.64 5.95
CA TYR A 85 -4.26 -1.37 4.68
C TYR A 85 -5.28 -0.77 3.71
N TYR A 86 -5.06 -1.01 2.43
CA TYR A 86 -6.05 -0.91 1.36
C TYR A 86 -6.40 -2.33 0.93
N VAL A 87 -7.68 -2.69 0.97
CA VAL A 87 -8.13 -4.06 0.67
C VAL A 87 -9.18 -4.02 -0.44
N SER A 88 -9.07 -4.90 -1.45
CA SER A 88 -10.12 -5.05 -2.48
C SER A 88 -11.49 -5.21 -1.81
N HIS A 89 -12.46 -4.37 -2.18
CA HIS A 89 -13.73 -4.26 -1.46
C HIS A 89 -14.51 -5.58 -1.42
N ARG A 90 -14.40 -6.42 -2.46
CA ARG A 90 -14.95 -7.78 -2.49
C ARG A 90 -14.56 -8.64 -1.29
N LEU A 91 -13.31 -8.55 -0.81
CA LEU A 91 -12.82 -9.32 0.34
C LEU A 91 -13.53 -8.92 1.64
N ILE A 92 -13.98 -7.67 1.73
CA ILE A 92 -14.75 -7.17 2.87
C ILE A 92 -16.21 -7.55 2.72
N LYS A 93 -16.80 -7.32 1.54
CA LYS A 93 -18.21 -7.57 1.26
C LYS A 93 -18.59 -9.03 1.42
N HIS A 94 -17.71 -9.93 1.00
CA HIS A 94 -17.90 -11.38 1.01
C HIS A 94 -17.00 -12.06 2.05
N SER A 95 -16.77 -11.38 3.17
CA SER A 95 -15.94 -11.88 4.26
C SER A 95 -16.43 -13.25 4.76
N GLY A 96 -15.56 -14.26 4.72
CA GLY A 96 -15.85 -15.64 5.17
C GLY A 96 -16.23 -16.62 4.05
N GLU A 97 -16.46 -16.14 2.84
CA GLU A 97 -16.59 -16.99 1.65
C GLU A 97 -15.19 -17.46 1.19
N LYS A 98 -15.13 -18.67 0.63
CA LYS A 98 -13.89 -19.25 0.08
C LYS A 98 -13.68 -18.79 -1.37
N ASP A 99 -12.43 -18.84 -1.84
CA ASP A 99 -12.03 -18.59 -3.23
C ASP A 99 -12.23 -17.16 -3.78
N ILE A 100 -12.37 -16.17 -2.91
CA ILE A 100 -12.37 -14.77 -3.32
C ILE A 100 -10.93 -14.28 -3.44
N THR A 101 -10.54 -13.95 -4.66
CA THR A 101 -9.27 -13.31 -4.95
C THR A 101 -9.33 -11.82 -4.64
N GLY A 102 -8.19 -11.22 -4.27
CA GLY A 102 -8.07 -9.79 -3.99
C GLY A 102 -6.82 -9.51 -3.18
N TRP A 103 -6.47 -8.23 -3.05
CA TRP A 103 -5.20 -7.83 -2.42
C TRP A 103 -5.40 -7.06 -1.12
N PRO A 104 -4.76 -7.48 -0.03
CA PRO A 104 -4.47 -6.60 1.09
C PRO A 104 -3.11 -5.91 0.88
N LEU A 105 -3.13 -4.60 0.72
CA LEU A 105 -1.94 -3.77 0.47
C LEU A 105 -1.64 -2.89 1.69
N PRO A 106 -0.40 -2.87 2.21
CA PRO A 106 -0.01 -1.95 3.28
C PRO A 106 -0.17 -0.49 2.84
N ALA A 107 -0.89 0.31 3.65
CA ALA A 107 -1.26 1.67 3.24
C ALA A 107 -0.06 2.61 3.08
N LYS A 108 0.82 2.68 4.09
CA LYS A 108 1.95 3.61 4.07
C LYS A 108 2.95 3.32 2.93
N PRO A 109 3.40 2.06 2.71
CA PRO A 109 4.23 1.74 1.55
C PRO A 109 3.58 2.07 0.21
N LEU A 110 2.27 1.82 0.04
CA LEU A 110 1.55 2.16 -1.18
C LEU A 110 1.46 3.68 -1.39
N GLU A 111 1.12 4.42 -0.32
CA GLU A 111 1.07 5.88 -0.33
C GLU A 111 2.43 6.46 -0.73
N ASP A 112 3.52 6.00 -0.11
CA ASP A 112 4.88 6.47 -0.39
C ASP A 112 5.31 6.16 -1.84
N LEU A 113 4.97 4.97 -2.35
CA LEU A 113 5.25 4.56 -3.72
C LEU A 113 4.50 5.43 -4.73
N VAL A 114 3.21 5.66 -4.52
CA VAL A 114 2.38 6.53 -5.35
C VAL A 114 2.89 7.98 -5.31
N GLY A 115 3.24 8.49 -4.13
CA GLY A 115 3.81 9.82 -3.96
C GLY A 115 5.11 9.98 -4.76
N ARG A 116 6.03 9.02 -4.66
CA ARG A 116 7.28 9.01 -5.44
C ARG A 116 7.02 9.01 -6.95
N LEU A 117 6.06 8.21 -7.44
CA LEU A 117 5.72 8.18 -8.86
C LEU A 117 5.23 9.53 -9.39
N VAL A 118 4.32 10.18 -8.64
CA VAL A 118 3.81 11.50 -9.03
C VAL A 118 4.93 12.53 -8.99
N LEU A 119 5.76 12.55 -7.94
CA LEU A 119 6.92 13.45 -7.85
C LEU A 119 7.89 13.26 -9.01
N LYS A 120 8.27 12.01 -9.31
CA LYS A 120 9.17 11.68 -10.42
C LYS A 120 8.62 12.23 -11.73
N HIS A 121 7.32 12.06 -11.99
CA HIS A 121 6.71 12.50 -13.23
C HIS A 121 6.60 14.04 -13.33
N LEU A 122 6.13 14.70 -12.28
CA LEU A 122 6.01 16.17 -12.24
C LEU A 122 7.37 16.89 -12.28
N SER A 123 8.44 16.22 -11.84
CA SER A 123 9.80 16.77 -11.86
C SER A 123 10.50 16.68 -13.21
N VAL A 124 9.94 15.94 -14.20
CA VAL A 124 10.53 15.83 -15.53
C VAL A 124 10.43 17.19 -16.23
N PRO A 125 11.54 17.79 -16.72
CA PRO A 125 11.50 19.10 -17.37
C PRO A 125 10.56 19.17 -18.58
N GLY A 126 10.37 18.06 -19.28
CA GLY A 126 9.44 17.94 -20.41
C GLY A 126 7.96 17.81 -20.04
N PHE A 127 7.61 17.67 -18.75
CA PHE A 127 6.22 17.46 -18.32
C PHE A 127 5.32 18.66 -18.68
N VAL A 128 5.69 19.88 -18.29
CA VAL A 128 4.88 21.08 -18.54
C VAL A 128 4.72 21.36 -20.05
N PRO A 129 5.77 21.29 -20.89
CA PRO A 129 5.60 21.42 -22.33
C PRO A 129 4.70 20.34 -22.96
N THR A 130 4.72 19.11 -22.44
CA THR A 130 3.83 18.04 -22.94
C THR A 130 2.39 18.25 -22.49
N LEU A 131 2.20 18.78 -21.28
CA LEU A 131 0.89 19.07 -20.70
C LEU A 131 0.20 20.27 -21.37
N LEU A 132 0.97 21.31 -21.72
CA LEU A 132 0.49 22.56 -22.31
C LEU A 132 1.22 22.82 -23.64
N ALA A 133 0.86 22.05 -24.67
CA ALA A 133 1.58 22.05 -25.95
C ALA A 133 1.56 23.41 -26.67
N ASP A 134 0.52 24.20 -26.47
CA ASP A 134 0.31 25.50 -27.15
C ASP A 134 0.78 26.71 -26.31
N ALA A 135 1.34 26.48 -25.12
CA ALA A 135 1.79 27.57 -24.24
C ALA A 135 3.09 28.22 -24.73
N SER A 136 3.19 29.54 -24.57
CA SER A 136 4.40 30.31 -24.86
C SER A 136 5.54 29.97 -23.90
N ALA A 137 6.78 30.29 -24.28
CA ALA A 137 7.95 30.06 -23.42
C ALA A 137 7.86 30.75 -22.03
N SER A 138 7.20 31.92 -21.99
CA SER A 138 6.91 32.66 -20.75
C SER A 138 5.96 31.90 -19.84
N GLU A 139 4.85 31.41 -20.40
CA GLU A 139 3.84 30.62 -19.68
C GLU A 139 4.43 29.30 -19.19
N LEU A 140 5.16 28.58 -20.05
CA LEU A 140 5.84 27.33 -19.69
C LEU A 140 6.79 27.54 -18.50
N HIS A 141 7.57 28.63 -18.48
CA HIS A 141 8.44 28.94 -17.35
C HIS A 141 7.65 29.19 -16.07
N HIS A 142 6.57 29.97 -16.14
CA HIS A 142 5.68 30.24 -15.02
C HIS A 142 5.05 28.96 -14.45
N HIS A 143 4.49 28.12 -15.31
CA HIS A 143 3.88 26.84 -14.95
C HIS A 143 4.91 25.85 -14.35
N GLN A 144 6.14 25.81 -14.90
CA GLN A 144 7.22 25.00 -14.33
C GLN A 144 7.55 25.43 -12.89
N ILE A 145 7.56 26.73 -12.62
CA ILE A 145 7.75 27.26 -11.26
C ILE A 145 6.58 26.86 -10.35
N ALA A 146 5.34 26.97 -10.83
CA ALA A 146 4.14 26.59 -10.07
C ALA A 146 4.17 25.10 -9.65
N ILE A 147 4.51 24.20 -10.59
CA ILE A 147 4.69 22.78 -10.28
C ILE A 147 5.81 22.58 -9.27
N ARG A 148 6.98 23.21 -9.48
CA ARG A 148 8.12 23.10 -8.58
C ARG A 148 7.78 23.56 -7.15
N ASN A 149 6.99 24.63 -7.02
CA ASN A 149 6.54 25.13 -5.72
C ASN A 149 5.57 24.15 -5.04
N CYS A 150 4.71 23.48 -5.81
CA CYS A 150 3.79 22.46 -5.31
C CYS A 150 4.52 21.20 -4.82
N ILE A 151 5.53 20.73 -5.55
CA ILE A 151 6.31 19.53 -5.17
C ILE A 151 7.37 19.81 -4.10
N GLY A 152 7.62 21.09 -3.79
CA GLY A 152 8.68 21.54 -2.89
C GLY A 152 10.08 21.47 -3.53
N ALA A 153 10.99 22.33 -3.06
CA ALA A 153 12.29 22.59 -3.69
C ALA A 153 13.21 21.37 -3.90
N ASN A 154 12.96 20.24 -3.22
CA ASN A 154 13.83 19.05 -3.26
C ASN A 154 13.11 17.73 -3.63
N GLY A 155 11.84 17.75 -4.06
CA GLY A 155 11.12 16.50 -4.36
C GLY A 155 11.08 15.52 -3.18
N ASN A 156 11.20 16.02 -1.95
CA ASN A 156 11.16 15.20 -0.75
C ASN A 156 9.68 14.88 -0.44
N PRO A 157 9.27 13.59 -0.45
CA PRO A 157 7.88 13.18 -0.16
C PRO A 157 7.37 13.62 1.21
N GLU A 158 8.28 13.90 2.16
CA GLU A 158 7.92 14.43 3.48
C GLU A 158 7.56 15.91 3.47
N ILE A 159 8.03 16.69 2.47
CA ILE A 159 7.84 18.14 2.34
C ILE A 159 6.74 18.50 1.33
N ALA A 160 6.59 17.75 0.22
CA ALA A 160 5.49 17.92 -0.74
C ALA A 160 4.09 17.75 -0.10
N GLY A 161 4.05 17.23 1.13
CA GLY A 161 2.85 17.14 1.93
C GLY A 161 1.81 16.20 1.34
N ARG A 162 0.59 16.28 1.89
CA ARG A 162 -0.54 15.47 1.42
C ARG A 162 -1.20 16.00 0.14
N GLU A 163 -0.81 17.20 -0.29
CA GLU A 163 -1.42 17.90 -1.42
C GLU A 163 -1.16 17.19 -2.74
N ILE A 164 -0.03 16.51 -2.88
CA ILE A 164 0.28 15.72 -4.07
C ILE A 164 -0.78 14.64 -4.35
N TYR A 165 -1.39 14.08 -3.32
CA TYR A 165 -2.46 13.09 -3.50
C TYR A 165 -3.76 13.72 -4.01
N LEU A 166 -3.95 15.04 -3.88
CA LEU A 166 -5.09 15.75 -4.47
C LEU A 166 -4.98 15.84 -6.00
N LEU A 167 -3.76 15.86 -6.53
CA LEU A 167 -3.48 15.83 -7.96
C LEU A 167 -3.81 14.49 -8.62
N ILE A 168 -4.17 13.47 -7.84
CA ILE A 168 -4.52 12.14 -8.36
C ILE A 168 -6.04 12.06 -8.51
N ASN A 169 -6.54 11.69 -9.69
CA ASN A 169 -7.94 11.35 -9.89
C ASN A 169 -8.22 9.86 -9.60
N ARG A 170 -7.41 8.99 -10.23
CA ARG A 170 -7.61 7.54 -10.22
C ARG A 170 -6.26 6.81 -10.25
N ILE A 171 -6.22 5.64 -9.63
CA ILE A 171 -5.09 4.70 -9.64
C ILE A 171 -5.66 3.31 -9.91
N ASP A 172 -5.18 2.69 -10.98
CA ASP A 172 -5.47 1.31 -11.34
C ASP A 172 -4.24 0.44 -11.06
N LEU A 173 -4.44 -0.60 -10.26
CA LEU A 173 -3.41 -1.57 -9.90
C LEU A 173 -3.71 -2.89 -10.60
N MET A 174 -2.80 -3.34 -11.46
CA MET A 174 -2.87 -4.62 -12.17
C MET A 174 -1.59 -5.42 -11.93
N PRO A 175 -1.60 -6.76 -11.97
CA PRO A 175 -0.35 -7.53 -11.89
C PRO A 175 0.71 -6.99 -12.88
N GLY A 176 1.83 -6.49 -12.37
CA GLY A 176 2.92 -5.98 -13.20
C GLY A 176 2.86 -4.48 -13.55
N LYS A 177 1.74 -3.76 -13.35
CA LYS A 177 1.54 -2.40 -13.92
C LYS A 177 0.62 -1.50 -13.12
N ILE A 178 1.11 -0.32 -12.73
CA ILE A 178 0.37 0.70 -11.98
C ILE A 178 0.11 1.83 -12.95
N SER A 179 -1.14 2.25 -13.03
CA SER A 179 -1.55 3.37 -13.87
C SER A 179 -2.21 4.42 -13.00
N LEU A 180 -1.77 5.67 -13.16
CA LEU A 180 -2.29 6.81 -12.43
C LEU A 180 -2.88 7.79 -13.44
N GLN A 181 -4.03 8.33 -13.11
CA GLN A 181 -4.63 9.44 -13.82
C GLN A 181 -4.56 10.67 -12.92
N LEU A 182 -3.95 11.74 -13.43
CA LEU A 182 -3.90 13.04 -12.75
C LEU A 182 -5.25 13.75 -12.85
N ASN A 183 -5.54 14.59 -11.87
CA ASN A 183 -6.76 15.37 -11.79
C ASN A 183 -6.60 16.66 -12.61
N ALA A 184 -7.20 16.66 -13.82
CA ALA A 184 -7.18 17.78 -14.74
C ALA A 184 -7.65 19.10 -14.07
N GLN A 185 -8.74 19.05 -13.31
CA GLN A 185 -9.26 20.22 -12.61
C GLN A 185 -8.24 20.78 -11.61
N LYS A 186 -7.62 19.92 -10.80
CA LYS A 186 -6.65 20.36 -9.79
C LYS A 186 -5.34 20.85 -10.41
N LEU A 187 -4.91 20.28 -11.52
CA LEU A 187 -3.76 20.80 -12.27
C LEU A 187 -4.07 22.14 -12.93
N ALA A 188 -5.25 22.29 -13.54
CA ALA A 188 -5.70 23.55 -14.11
C ALA A 188 -5.77 24.67 -13.06
N GLU A 189 -6.32 24.37 -11.87
CA GLU A 189 -6.34 25.28 -10.72
C GLU A 189 -4.93 25.66 -10.25
N LEU A 190 -4.01 24.69 -10.16
CA LEU A 190 -2.61 24.93 -9.77
C LEU A 190 -1.88 25.82 -10.78
N LEU A 191 -2.14 25.61 -12.07
CA LEU A 191 -1.48 26.29 -13.17
C LEU A 191 -2.17 27.60 -13.57
N SER A 192 -3.35 27.89 -13.02
CA SER A 192 -4.18 29.05 -13.41
C SER A 192 -4.53 29.08 -14.91
N THR A 193 -4.88 27.91 -15.47
CA THR A 193 -5.22 27.67 -16.89
C THR A 193 -6.58 26.97 -17.02
N GLY A 194 -7.16 26.91 -18.22
CA GLY A 194 -8.37 26.13 -18.50
C GLY A 194 -8.10 24.61 -18.56
N GLN A 195 -9.07 23.79 -18.15
CA GLN A 195 -8.95 22.33 -18.27
C GLN A 195 -8.82 21.85 -19.72
N SER A 196 -9.44 22.57 -20.66
CA SER A 196 -9.40 22.27 -22.10
C SER A 196 -8.03 22.53 -22.73
N GLU A 197 -7.15 23.27 -22.06
CA GLU A 197 -5.79 23.54 -22.53
C GLU A 197 -4.83 22.40 -22.16
N LEU A 198 -5.23 21.49 -21.26
CA LEU A 198 -4.40 20.38 -20.81
C LEU A 198 -4.47 19.21 -21.80
N ASN A 199 -3.32 18.71 -22.19
CA ASN A 199 -3.20 17.48 -22.95
C ASN A 199 -3.61 16.26 -22.10
N GLU A 200 -4.67 15.56 -22.51
CA GLU A 200 -5.19 14.39 -21.79
C GLU A 200 -4.18 13.23 -21.69
N GLU A 201 -3.33 13.04 -22.69
CA GLU A 201 -2.32 11.97 -22.67
C GLU A 201 -1.28 12.21 -21.58
N ALA A 202 -0.88 13.47 -21.37
CA ALA A 202 0.07 13.87 -20.33
C ALA A 202 -0.47 13.68 -18.90
N LEU A 203 -1.79 13.49 -18.74
CA LEU A 203 -2.42 13.21 -17.45
C LEU A 203 -2.31 11.73 -17.04
N HIS A 204 -1.83 10.84 -17.92
CA HIS A 204 -1.76 9.41 -17.68
C HIS A 204 -0.31 8.95 -17.43
N ILE A 205 -0.08 8.40 -16.25
CA ILE A 205 1.22 7.85 -15.83
C ILE A 205 1.11 6.35 -15.79
N SER A 206 2.04 5.64 -16.40
CA SER A 206 2.16 4.20 -16.30
C SER A 206 3.56 3.80 -15.86
N SER A 207 3.65 2.90 -14.88
CA SER A 207 4.93 2.36 -14.41
C SER A 207 4.80 0.85 -14.14
N PRO A 208 5.83 0.05 -14.43
CA PRO A 208 5.86 -1.33 -13.99
C PRO A 208 5.91 -1.38 -12.45
N PHE A 209 5.04 -2.20 -11.84
CA PHE A 209 5.13 -2.53 -10.42
C PHE A 209 5.03 -4.02 -10.21
N GLN A 210 5.71 -4.52 -9.19
CA GLN A 210 5.50 -5.87 -8.69
C GLN A 210 4.99 -5.81 -7.25
N HIS A 211 3.92 -6.56 -6.99
CA HIS A 211 3.59 -6.95 -5.63
C HIS A 211 4.23 -8.31 -5.39
N ARG A 212 5.14 -8.43 -4.42
CA ARG A 212 5.70 -9.73 -4.01
C ARG A 212 5.49 -9.94 -2.52
N LYS A 213 5.21 -11.18 -2.13
CA LYS A 213 5.17 -11.57 -0.72
C LYS A 213 6.60 -11.78 -0.21
N ARG A 214 6.93 -11.14 0.90
CA ARG A 214 8.15 -11.38 1.68
C ARG A 214 7.72 -12.04 3.00
N GLY A 215 7.73 -13.37 3.01
CA GLY A 215 7.11 -14.15 4.09
C GLY A 215 5.59 -13.89 4.17
N VAL A 216 5.13 -13.33 5.29
CA VAL A 216 3.71 -12.97 5.52
C VAL A 216 3.39 -11.53 5.07
N GLU A 217 4.40 -10.71 4.81
CA GLU A 217 4.24 -9.29 4.47
C GLU A 217 4.20 -9.07 2.96
N THR A 218 3.23 -8.29 2.47
CA THR A 218 3.19 -7.84 1.07
C THR A 218 4.14 -6.67 0.89
N ARG A 219 5.22 -6.82 0.11
CA ARG A 219 6.04 -5.70 -0.35
C ARG A 219 5.59 -5.24 -1.74
N LEU A 220 5.57 -3.92 -1.91
CA LEU A 220 5.35 -3.25 -3.18
C LEU A 220 6.70 -2.72 -3.66
N VAL A 221 7.09 -3.07 -4.89
CA VAL A 221 8.38 -2.70 -5.47
C VAL A 221 8.16 -2.14 -6.87
N LEU A 222 8.70 -0.95 -7.13
CA LEU A 222 8.83 -0.40 -8.48
C LEU A 222 10.04 -1.02 -9.18
N ALA A 223 9.99 -1.19 -10.50
CA ALA A 223 11.15 -1.71 -11.24
C ALA A 223 12.41 -0.84 -11.08
N ASP A 224 12.24 0.46 -10.83
CA ASP A 224 13.31 1.44 -10.64
C ASP A 224 13.59 1.81 -9.17
N ASP A 225 12.95 1.16 -8.19
CA ASP A 225 13.21 1.50 -6.78
C ASP A 225 14.69 1.19 -6.45
N PRO A 226 15.39 2.07 -5.73
CA PRO A 226 16.75 1.78 -5.29
C PRO A 226 16.73 0.50 -4.47
N LYS A 227 17.69 -0.39 -4.77
CA LYS A 227 17.94 -1.60 -3.99
C LYS A 227 18.11 -1.18 -2.53
N THR A 228 17.17 -1.61 -1.67
CA THR A 228 17.19 -1.27 -0.25
C THR A 228 17.70 -2.46 0.53
N PRO A 229 18.87 -2.36 1.18
CA PRO A 229 19.41 -3.44 1.99
C PRO A 229 18.42 -3.86 3.08
N ASP A 230 18.44 -5.15 3.43
CA ASP A 230 17.59 -5.67 4.48
C ASP A 230 18.32 -5.65 5.81
N ASP A 231 18.21 -4.54 6.55
CA ASP A 231 18.90 -4.33 7.82
C ASP A 231 18.70 -5.47 8.81
N VAL A 232 17.52 -6.10 8.82
CA VAL A 232 17.25 -7.23 9.72
C VAL A 232 18.09 -8.45 9.33
N LEU A 233 18.14 -8.78 8.04
CA LEU A 233 18.96 -9.87 7.53
C LEU A 233 20.44 -9.60 7.76
N ILE A 234 20.91 -8.40 7.43
CA ILE A 234 22.31 -7.99 7.60
C ILE A 234 22.72 -8.09 9.06
N ASN A 235 21.91 -7.53 9.98
CA ASN A 235 22.19 -7.61 11.42
C ASN A 235 22.21 -9.05 11.93
N ASN A 236 21.34 -9.92 11.41
CA ASN A 236 21.32 -11.33 11.81
C ASN A 236 22.53 -12.11 11.27
N ILE A 237 22.98 -11.83 10.04
CA ILE A 237 24.22 -12.40 9.48
C ILE A 237 25.43 -11.93 10.30
N ALA A 238 25.52 -10.63 10.60
CA ALA A 238 26.60 -10.08 11.41
C ALA A 238 26.67 -10.75 12.79
N LYS A 239 25.53 -10.89 13.48
CA LYS A 239 25.46 -11.62 14.76
C LYS A 239 25.92 -13.06 14.64
N ALA A 240 25.47 -13.77 13.61
CA ALA A 240 25.87 -15.16 13.39
C ALA A 240 27.37 -15.30 13.17
N LEU A 241 27.99 -14.42 12.37
CA LEU A 241 29.44 -14.38 12.17
C LEU A 241 30.19 -14.10 13.48
N THR A 242 29.73 -13.11 14.27
CA THR A 242 30.32 -12.81 15.59
C THR A 242 30.25 -14.01 16.54
N TRP A 243 29.09 -14.67 16.63
CA TRP A 243 28.92 -15.85 17.48
C TRP A 243 29.77 -17.03 17.01
N PHE A 244 29.92 -17.20 15.70
CA PHE A 244 30.77 -18.23 15.12
C PHE A 244 32.25 -18.03 15.48
N GLU A 245 32.75 -16.79 15.43
CA GLU A 245 34.12 -16.49 15.88
C GLU A 245 34.31 -16.76 17.37
N GLN A 246 33.33 -16.46 18.23
CA GLN A 246 33.40 -16.80 19.65
C GLN A 246 33.47 -18.32 19.89
N ILE A 247 32.70 -19.10 19.12
CA ILE A 247 32.72 -20.57 19.19
C ILE A 247 34.07 -21.13 18.74
N LYS A 248 34.68 -20.55 17.70
CA LYS A 248 36.02 -20.95 17.23
C LYS A 248 37.09 -20.77 18.30
N VAL A 249 36.95 -19.78 19.17
CA VAL A 249 37.86 -19.51 20.29
C VAL A 249 37.51 -20.35 21.54
N GLY A 250 36.53 -21.25 21.43
CA GLY A 250 36.18 -22.24 22.47
C GLY A 250 35.05 -21.84 23.41
N ARG A 251 34.36 -20.71 23.17
CA ARG A 251 33.18 -20.35 23.98
C ARG A 251 32.01 -21.28 23.72
N THR A 252 31.27 -21.59 24.79
CA THR A 252 30.10 -22.46 24.68
C THR A 252 28.87 -21.69 24.24
N PHE A 253 27.91 -22.37 23.59
CA PHE A 253 26.63 -21.75 23.25
C PHE A 253 25.87 -21.19 24.47
N ALA A 254 26.10 -21.73 25.67
CA ALA A 254 25.47 -21.27 26.89
C ALA A 254 26.05 -19.93 27.38
N GLU A 255 27.38 -19.77 27.28
CA GLU A 255 28.06 -18.50 27.60
C GLU A 255 27.60 -17.37 26.68
N ILE A 256 27.57 -17.63 25.36
CA ILE A 256 27.14 -16.64 24.37
C ILE A 256 25.65 -16.29 24.58
N ALA A 257 24.82 -17.29 24.93
CA ALA A 257 23.40 -17.07 25.22
C ALA A 257 23.19 -16.16 26.44
N ALA A 258 23.94 -16.40 27.51
CA ALA A 258 23.88 -15.58 28.71
C ALA A 258 24.32 -14.14 28.45
N GLU A 259 25.42 -13.93 27.72
CA GLU A 259 25.93 -12.60 27.38
C GLU A 259 24.95 -11.82 26.48
N GLN A 260 24.37 -12.48 25.49
CA GLN A 260 23.48 -11.86 24.50
C GLN A 260 22.01 -11.82 24.94
N GLN A 261 21.73 -12.21 26.19
CA GLN A 261 20.38 -12.28 26.77
C GLN A 261 19.40 -13.03 25.86
N THR A 262 19.85 -14.15 25.31
CA THR A 262 19.07 -14.98 24.38
C THR A 262 19.10 -16.45 24.78
N SER A 263 18.43 -17.30 24.03
CA SER A 263 18.42 -18.74 24.30
C SER A 263 19.51 -19.48 23.52
N LYS A 264 20.04 -20.57 24.10
CA LYS A 264 20.94 -21.51 23.40
C LYS A 264 20.38 -21.95 22.05
N ARG A 265 19.08 -22.28 22.02
CA ARG A 265 18.36 -22.67 20.80
C ARG A 265 18.41 -21.58 19.74
N ARG A 266 18.22 -20.31 20.12
CA ARG A 266 18.26 -19.19 19.17
C ARG A 266 19.64 -19.03 18.53
N ILE A 267 20.70 -19.17 19.30
CA ILE A 267 22.08 -19.11 18.78
C ILE A 267 22.32 -20.26 17.80
N GLN A 268 21.96 -21.49 18.19
CA GLN A 268 22.10 -22.67 17.32
C GLN A 268 21.34 -22.53 16.01
N GLN A 269 20.15 -21.93 16.03
CA GLN A 269 19.39 -21.65 14.82
C GLN A 269 20.07 -20.59 13.95
N MET A 270 20.52 -19.49 14.55
CA MET A 270 21.10 -18.37 13.81
C MET A 270 22.49 -18.65 13.26
N ILE A 271 23.26 -19.56 13.87
CA ILE A 271 24.65 -19.83 13.46
C ILE A 271 24.75 -20.26 11.99
N VAL A 272 23.69 -20.88 11.45
CA VAL A 272 23.60 -21.28 10.04
C VAL A 272 23.85 -20.10 9.09
N LEU A 273 23.44 -18.88 9.48
CA LEU A 273 23.64 -17.68 8.67
C LEU A 273 25.12 -17.28 8.50
N ALA A 274 26.01 -17.77 9.36
CA ALA A 274 27.46 -17.54 9.23
C ALA A 274 28.08 -18.32 8.07
N PHE A 275 27.39 -19.35 7.55
CA PHE A 275 27.88 -20.25 6.51
C PHE A 275 27.31 -19.95 5.11
N LEU A 276 26.64 -18.80 4.95
CA LEU A 276 26.15 -18.35 3.65
C LEU A 276 27.31 -18.08 2.69
N ALA A 277 27.07 -18.33 1.40
CA ALA A 277 28.02 -18.02 0.35
C ALA A 277 28.36 -16.51 0.35
N PRO A 278 29.63 -16.12 0.17
CA PRO A 278 30.04 -14.70 0.26
C PRO A 278 29.31 -13.77 -0.69
N ASP A 279 28.92 -14.24 -1.87
CA ASP A 279 28.13 -13.50 -2.86
C ASP A 279 26.67 -13.29 -2.40
N ILE A 280 26.06 -14.26 -1.72
CA ILE A 280 24.72 -14.08 -1.12
C ILE A 280 24.77 -13.01 -0.01
N VAL A 281 25.87 -12.97 0.76
CA VAL A 281 26.08 -11.93 1.77
C VAL A 281 26.29 -10.56 1.12
N ARG A 282 27.05 -10.48 0.02
CA ARG A 282 27.20 -9.23 -0.75
C ARG A 282 25.86 -8.77 -1.31
N ASP A 283 25.08 -9.68 -1.88
CA ASP A 283 23.75 -9.36 -2.39
C ASP A 283 22.83 -8.80 -1.29
N ALA A 284 22.91 -9.35 -0.07
CA ALA A 284 22.19 -8.84 1.08
C ALA A 284 22.61 -7.42 1.48
N LEU A 285 23.92 -7.12 1.40
CA LEU A 285 24.49 -5.80 1.70
C LEU A 285 24.15 -4.76 0.62
N ASP A 286 24.16 -5.18 -0.65
CA ASP A 286 23.87 -4.33 -1.81
C ASP A 286 22.36 -4.14 -2.04
N GLY A 287 21.52 -4.87 -1.28
CA GLY A 287 20.07 -4.88 -1.47
C GLY A 287 19.61 -5.57 -2.77
N SER A 288 20.51 -6.32 -3.42
CA SER A 288 20.23 -7.10 -4.64
C SER A 288 19.70 -8.50 -4.35
N GLN A 289 19.60 -8.91 -3.09
CA GLN A 289 19.10 -10.24 -2.78
C GLN A 289 17.65 -10.42 -3.25
N PRO A 290 17.24 -11.65 -3.62
CA PRO A 290 15.85 -11.95 -3.92
C PRO A 290 14.92 -11.53 -2.77
N LEU A 291 13.77 -10.94 -3.06
CA LEU A 291 12.85 -10.42 -2.03
C LEU A 291 12.35 -11.50 -1.05
N GLY A 292 12.32 -12.77 -1.49
CA GLY A 292 11.98 -13.91 -0.65
C GLY A 292 13.10 -14.31 0.34
N LEU A 293 14.34 -13.89 0.08
CA LEU A 293 15.49 -14.23 0.91
C LEU A 293 15.48 -13.38 2.18
N THR A 294 15.05 -13.99 3.27
CA THR A 294 14.95 -13.36 4.60
C THR A 294 15.58 -14.24 5.66
N SER A 295 15.89 -13.68 6.83
CA SER A 295 16.35 -14.52 7.96
C SER A 295 15.34 -15.59 8.32
N ASP A 296 14.03 -15.29 8.27
CA ASP A 296 12.99 -16.28 8.58
C ASP A 296 12.96 -17.39 7.53
N TRP A 297 13.09 -17.06 6.24
CA TRP A 297 13.18 -18.05 5.17
C TRP A 297 14.43 -18.94 5.35
N LEU A 298 15.59 -18.34 5.57
CA LEU A 298 16.86 -19.05 5.78
C LEU A 298 16.83 -19.98 7.01
N LEU A 299 16.08 -19.60 8.05
CA LEU A 299 15.96 -20.40 9.28
C LEU A 299 14.93 -21.54 9.18
N ARG A 300 14.05 -21.50 8.17
CA ARG A 300 12.99 -22.51 7.95
C ARG A 300 13.35 -23.53 6.87
N HIS A 301 14.30 -23.20 6.00
CA HIS A 301 14.76 -24.07 4.94
C HIS A 301 16.09 -24.68 5.35
N ASP A 302 16.30 -25.94 4.97
CA ASP A 302 17.58 -26.60 5.17
C ASP A 302 18.57 -26.03 4.15
N ILE A 303 19.51 -25.20 4.62
CA ILE A 303 20.47 -24.51 3.76
C ILE A 303 21.67 -25.44 3.56
N PRO A 304 21.96 -25.88 2.32
CA PRO A 304 23.08 -26.75 2.05
C PRO A 304 24.40 -26.13 2.50
N THR A 305 25.36 -26.94 2.93
CA THR A 305 26.71 -26.46 3.24
C THR A 305 27.52 -26.14 1.99
N ASP A 306 27.18 -26.73 0.84
CA ASP A 306 27.81 -26.41 -0.45
C ASP A 306 27.27 -25.09 -1.01
N TRP A 307 28.16 -24.13 -1.24
CA TRP A 307 27.78 -22.81 -1.77
C TRP A 307 27.18 -22.83 -3.19
N LYS A 308 27.49 -23.82 -4.04
CA LYS A 308 26.84 -23.96 -5.33
C LYS A 308 25.38 -24.36 -5.16
N GLU A 309 25.09 -25.29 -4.25
CA GLU A 309 23.73 -25.71 -3.94
C GLU A 309 22.94 -24.59 -3.26
N GLN A 310 23.58 -23.80 -2.38
CA GLN A 310 22.96 -22.58 -1.83
C GLN A 310 22.53 -21.61 -2.91
N ARG A 311 23.39 -21.34 -3.91
CA ARG A 311 23.06 -20.43 -5.02
C ARG A 311 21.88 -20.94 -5.85
N VAL A 312 21.87 -22.23 -6.16
CA VAL A 312 20.76 -22.87 -6.89
C VAL A 312 19.46 -22.72 -6.10
N LEU A 313 19.49 -22.97 -4.79
CA LEU A 313 18.32 -22.83 -3.92
C LEU A 313 17.84 -21.37 -3.85
N VAL A 314 18.74 -20.41 -3.66
CA VAL A 314 18.39 -18.98 -3.57
C VAL A 314 17.86 -18.44 -4.90
N ALA A 315 18.34 -18.94 -6.04
CA ALA A 315 17.86 -18.55 -7.36
C ALA A 315 16.38 -18.93 -7.63
N THR A 316 15.77 -19.77 -6.80
CA THR A 316 14.35 -20.14 -6.91
C THR A 316 13.37 -19.10 -6.35
N LEU A 317 13.87 -18.01 -5.74
CA LEU A 317 13.10 -16.95 -5.06
C LEU A 317 12.81 -15.73 -5.95
#